data_AF-A0A843T161-F1
#
_entry.id   AF-A0A843T161-F1
#
_cell.length_a   1.000
_cell.length_b   1.000
_cell.length_c   1.000
_cell.angle_alpha   90.00
_cell.angle_beta   90.00
_cell.angle_gamma   90.00
#
_symmetry.space_group_name_H-M   'P 1'
#
loop_
_entity.id
_entity.type
_entity.pdbx_description
1 polymer ?
#
loop_
_entity_poly.entity_id
_entity_poly.type
_entity_poly.pdbx_seq_one_letter_code
_entity_poly.pdbx_strand_id
1 'polypeptide(L)'
;MARHNREGAGEDQLGRTYVVTYQPDWFYQVKVTRDLESGRQSTKTLFRNPESPQAEPGARVRTRIDSEELGIEFEITIEDPRGIVRRVTVETVAPEGPDENQNLGFTVTRARPRRSVR
;
A
#
# COMPACT_ATOMS: atom_id res chain seq x y z
N MET A 1 21.65 5.92 4.59
CA MET A 1 20.49 6.38 5.39
C MET A 1 19.24 6.08 4.59
N ALA A 2 18.13 5.68 5.24
CA ALA A 2 16.87 5.48 4.55
C ALA A 2 16.36 6.84 4.02
N ARG A 3 15.87 6.87 2.77
CA ARG A 3 15.29 8.09 2.20
C ARG A 3 14.01 8.49 2.96
N HIS A 4 13.74 9.79 2.99
CA HIS A 4 12.48 10.34 3.50
C HIS A 4 11.29 9.67 2.81
N ASN A 5 10.18 9.57 3.56
CA ASN A 5 8.93 9.10 2.99
C ASN A 5 8.47 10.02 1.86
N ARG A 6 7.74 9.43 0.92
CA ARG A 6 7.15 10.08 -0.23
C ARG A 6 5.66 9.86 -0.26
N GLU A 7 5.00 10.62 -1.10
CA GLU A 7 3.57 10.54 -1.32
C GLU A 7 3.27 10.09 -2.75
N GLY A 8 2.16 9.39 -2.90
CA GLY A 8 1.54 9.04 -4.17
C GLY A 8 0.04 8.93 -3.97
N ALA A 9 -0.72 8.98 -5.06
CA ALA A 9 -2.16 8.87 -5.02
C ALA A 9 -2.66 7.90 -6.08
N GLY A 10 -3.86 7.38 -5.88
CA GLY A 10 -4.53 6.56 -6.86
C GLY A 10 -5.98 6.28 -6.51
N GLU A 11 -6.71 5.75 -7.49
CA GLU A 11 -8.14 5.49 -7.38
C GLU A 11 -8.44 4.01 -7.43
N ASP A 12 -9.45 3.56 -6.68
CA ASP A 12 -9.93 2.19 -6.74
C ASP A 12 -10.89 1.93 -7.92
N GLN A 13 -11.57 0.78 -7.91
CA GLN A 13 -12.49 0.34 -8.94
C GLN A 13 -13.76 1.20 -9.04
N LEU A 14 -14.13 1.87 -7.96
CA LEU A 14 -15.32 2.73 -7.86
C LEU A 14 -14.97 4.22 -7.97
N GLY A 15 -13.70 4.55 -8.21
CA GLY A 15 -13.22 5.92 -8.35
C GLY A 15 -12.93 6.61 -7.02
N ARG A 16 -12.84 5.87 -5.90
CA ARG A 16 -12.49 6.46 -4.59
C ARG A 16 -11.01 6.80 -4.55
N THR A 17 -10.69 7.99 -4.07
CA THR A 17 -9.31 8.47 -4.01
C THR A 17 -8.60 7.98 -2.75
N TYR A 18 -7.33 7.62 -2.91
CA TYR A 18 -6.45 7.24 -1.81
C TYR A 18 -5.11 7.98 -1.91
N VAL A 19 -4.61 8.44 -0.78
CA VAL A 19 -3.25 8.94 -0.62
C VAL A 19 -2.40 7.86 0.07
N VAL A 20 -1.19 7.66 -0.44
CA VAL A 20 -0.24 6.66 0.05
C VAL A 20 1.05 7.35 0.41
N THR A 21 1.41 7.37 1.69
CA THR A 21 2.73 7.77 2.15
C THR A 21 3.62 6.53 2.29
N TYR A 22 4.83 6.51 1.72
CA TYR A 22 5.66 5.30 1.67
C TYR A 22 7.16 5.59 1.74
N GLN A 23 7.95 4.60 2.21
CA GLN A 23 9.41 4.62 2.12
C GLN A 23 9.85 4.09 0.74
N PRO A 24 10.53 4.87 -0.11
CA PRO A 24 10.71 4.56 -1.52
C PRO A 24 11.72 3.44 -1.84
N ASP A 25 12.53 3.00 -0.86
CA ASP A 25 13.47 1.88 -1.03
C ASP A 25 12.86 0.53 -0.64
N TRP A 26 11.82 0.55 0.20
CA TRP A 26 11.07 -0.64 0.58
C TRP A 26 9.83 -0.84 -0.28
N PHE A 27 9.06 0.21 -0.56
CA PHE A 27 7.74 0.09 -1.16
C PHE A 27 7.79 -0.08 -2.68
N TYR A 28 7.06 -1.08 -3.21
CA TYR A 28 6.86 -1.28 -4.66
C TYR A 28 5.51 -0.79 -5.13
N GLN A 29 4.44 -1.29 -4.51
CA GLN A 29 3.07 -0.96 -4.88
C GLN A 29 2.12 -1.31 -3.74
N VAL A 30 0.97 -0.68 -3.76
CA VAL A 30 -0.21 -1.08 -2.99
C VAL A 30 -1.36 -1.39 -3.95
N LYS A 31 -2.05 -2.49 -3.65
CA LYS A 31 -3.28 -2.90 -4.32
C LYS A 31 -4.44 -2.82 -3.34
N VAL A 32 -5.62 -2.49 -3.83
CA VAL A 32 -6.88 -2.58 -3.11
C VAL A 32 -7.72 -3.70 -3.72
N THR A 33 -8.35 -4.48 -2.86
CA THR A 33 -9.31 -5.52 -3.20
C THR A 33 -10.65 -5.14 -2.60
N ARG A 34 -11.72 -5.23 -3.38
CA ARG A 34 -13.08 -4.92 -2.96
C ARG A 34 -14.01 -6.06 -3.33
N ASP A 35 -15.03 -6.27 -2.51
CA ASP A 35 -16.19 -7.06 -2.89
C ASP A 35 -17.07 -6.20 -3.82
N LEU A 36 -17.49 -6.75 -4.97
CA LEU A 36 -18.45 -6.12 -5.88
C LEU A 36 -19.85 -6.64 -5.60
N GLU A 37 -20.89 -5.89 -6.00
CA GLU A 37 -22.30 -6.30 -5.87
C GLU A 37 -22.59 -7.68 -6.49
N SER A 38 -21.82 -8.09 -7.50
CA SER A 38 -21.88 -9.42 -8.12
C SER A 38 -21.42 -10.58 -7.20
N GLY A 39 -20.94 -10.30 -5.99
CA GLY A 39 -20.32 -11.27 -5.07
C GLY A 39 -18.88 -11.66 -5.43
N ARG A 40 -18.30 -11.05 -6.48
CA ARG A 40 -16.90 -11.27 -6.88
C ARG A 40 -15.98 -10.28 -6.20
N GLN A 41 -14.77 -10.74 -5.87
CA GLN A 41 -13.68 -9.85 -5.51
C GLN A 41 -12.98 -9.29 -6.74
N SER A 42 -12.68 -7.99 -6.70
CA SER A 42 -11.87 -7.31 -7.69
C SER A 42 -10.66 -6.70 -7.03
N THR A 43 -9.49 -6.80 -7.66
CA THR A 43 -8.25 -6.18 -7.18
C THR A 43 -7.72 -5.17 -8.20
N LYS A 44 -7.45 -3.94 -7.76
CA LYS A 44 -6.84 -2.87 -8.55
C LYS A 44 -5.54 -2.42 -7.90
N THR A 45 -4.56 -2.01 -8.71
CA THR A 45 -3.37 -1.33 -8.18
C THR A 45 -3.76 0.12 -7.91
N LEU A 46 -3.71 0.53 -6.64
CA LEU A 46 -3.94 1.93 -6.27
C LEU A 46 -2.75 2.76 -6.71
N PHE A 47 -1.56 2.39 -6.23
CA PHE A 47 -0.35 3.13 -6.51
C PHE A 47 0.85 2.20 -6.66
N ARG A 48 1.72 2.52 -7.61
CA ARG A 48 3.02 1.87 -7.82
C ARG A 48 4.10 2.94 -7.73
N ASN A 49 5.13 2.67 -6.93
CA ASN A 49 6.31 3.50 -6.85
C ASN A 49 6.94 3.63 -8.25
N PRO A 50 7.02 4.85 -8.83
CA PRO A 50 7.62 5.04 -10.14
C PRO A 50 9.14 4.86 -10.10
N GLU A 51 9.76 4.94 -8.92
CA GLU A 51 11.19 4.79 -8.76
C GLU A 51 11.59 3.38 -8.37
N SER A 52 12.73 2.95 -8.90
CA SER A 52 13.42 1.77 -8.37
C SER A 52 14.07 2.12 -7.01
N PRO A 53 14.20 1.13 -6.10
CA PRO A 53 15.01 1.29 -4.91
C PRO A 53 16.43 1.75 -5.25
N GLN A 54 16.91 2.73 -4.49
CA GLN A 54 18.25 3.30 -4.68
C GLN A 54 19.22 2.83 -3.58
N ALA A 55 18.69 2.38 -2.45
CA ALA A 55 19.43 1.81 -1.34
C ALA A 55 18.70 0.62 -0.74
N GLU A 56 19.35 -0.08 0.20
CA GLU A 56 18.63 -1.01 1.07
C GLU A 56 17.70 -0.22 2.01
N PRO A 57 16.47 -0.69 2.24
CA PRO A 57 15.56 -0.05 3.15
C PRO A 57 16.07 -0.12 4.59
N GLY A 58 15.66 0.85 5.42
CA GLY A 58 15.99 0.83 6.85
C GLY A 58 15.33 -0.34 7.58
N ALA A 59 15.85 -0.66 8.77
CA ALA A 59 15.30 -1.71 9.64
C ALA A 59 13.85 -1.43 10.09
N ARG A 60 13.39 -0.18 9.99
CA ARG A 60 12.01 0.22 10.25
C ARG A 60 11.49 1.03 9.07
N VAL A 61 10.33 0.66 8.54
CA VAL A 61 9.67 1.35 7.43
C VAL A 61 8.20 1.61 7.76
N ARG A 62 7.65 2.66 7.16
CA ARG A 62 6.26 3.09 7.36
C ARG A 62 5.55 3.22 6.03
N THR A 63 4.31 2.78 5.98
CA THR A 63 3.40 3.03 4.85
C THR A 63 2.05 3.44 5.40
N ARG A 64 1.59 4.64 5.06
CA ARG A 64 0.27 5.15 5.43
C ARG A 64 -0.65 5.10 4.22
N ILE A 65 -1.90 4.73 4.46
CA ILE A 65 -2.98 4.72 3.47
C ILE A 65 -4.11 5.57 4.04
N ASP A 66 -4.55 6.53 3.26
CA ASP A 66 -5.59 7.48 3.60
C ASP A 66 -6.63 7.56 2.49
N SER A 67 -7.91 7.63 2.85
CA SER A 67 -9.03 7.95 1.97
C SER A 67 -10.07 8.72 2.77
N GLU A 68 -10.02 10.04 2.66
CA GLU A 68 -10.98 10.96 3.29
C GLU A 68 -12.44 10.62 2.91
N GLU A 69 -12.69 10.27 1.65
CA GLU A 69 -14.04 9.92 1.16
C GLU A 69 -14.67 8.71 1.89
N LEU A 70 -13.85 7.82 2.42
CA LEU A 70 -14.27 6.57 3.08
C LEU A 70 -13.95 6.56 4.57
N GLY A 71 -13.36 7.62 5.12
CA GLY A 71 -12.81 7.68 6.48
C GLY A 71 -11.74 6.63 6.78
N ILE A 72 -11.04 6.14 5.76
CA ILE A 72 -9.97 5.16 5.94
C ILE A 72 -8.68 5.92 6.23
N GLU A 73 -8.15 5.81 7.45
CA GLU A 73 -6.80 6.27 7.76
C GLU A 73 -6.08 5.21 8.61
N PHE A 74 -4.98 4.66 8.09
CA PHE A 74 -4.13 3.79 8.89
C PHE A 74 -2.67 3.80 8.44
N GLU A 75 -1.77 3.50 9.38
CA GLU A 75 -0.33 3.36 9.12
C GLU A 75 0.16 1.95 9.45
N ILE A 76 0.83 1.32 8.49
CA ILE A 76 1.58 0.09 8.67
C ILE A 76 3.02 0.47 9.00
N THR A 77 3.46 0.15 10.22
CA THR A 77 4.88 0.14 10.57
C THR A 77 5.41 -1.29 10.52
N ILE A 78 6.53 -1.49 9.83
CA ILE A 78 7.25 -2.78 9.80
C ILE A 78 8.64 -2.57 10.40
N GLU A 79 8.95 -3.34 11.44
CA GLU A 79 10.31 -3.53 11.93
C GLU A 79 10.85 -4.84 11.37
N ASP A 80 11.79 -4.75 10.45
CA ASP A 80 12.36 -5.87 9.72
C ASP A 80 13.89 -5.74 9.62
N PRO A 81 14.62 -5.93 10.74
CA PRO A 81 16.08 -5.78 10.77
C PRO A 81 16.82 -6.71 9.81
N ARG A 82 16.18 -7.82 9.40
CA ARG A 82 16.75 -8.82 8.49
C ARG A 82 16.23 -8.71 7.06
N GLY A 83 15.34 -7.76 6.77
CA GLY A 83 14.78 -7.57 5.44
C GLY A 83 14.07 -8.81 4.89
N ILE A 84 13.34 -9.58 5.70
CA ILE A 84 12.65 -10.80 5.27
C ILE A 84 11.20 -10.57 4.82
N VAL A 85 10.58 -9.46 5.21
CA VAL A 85 9.18 -9.16 4.89
C VAL A 85 9.07 -8.76 3.42
N ARG A 86 8.16 -9.43 2.70
CA ARG A 86 7.92 -9.21 1.27
C ARG A 86 6.59 -8.54 0.95
N ARG A 87 5.59 -8.76 1.80
CA ARG A 87 4.21 -8.34 1.57
C ARG A 87 3.47 -8.28 2.89
N VAL A 88 2.61 -7.28 3.03
CA VAL A 88 1.62 -7.16 4.11
C VAL A 88 0.25 -7.05 3.46
N THR A 89 -0.73 -7.76 4.01
CA THR A 89 -2.13 -7.63 3.63
C THR A 89 -2.92 -7.20 4.87
N VAL A 90 -3.74 -6.16 4.71
CA VAL A 90 -4.63 -5.61 5.73
C VAL A 90 -6.04 -5.71 5.19
N GLU A 91 -6.95 -6.26 5.99
CA GLU A 91 -8.38 -6.28 5.68
C GLU A 91 -9.10 -5.36 6.66
N THR A 92 -10.02 -4.55 6.14
CA THR A 92 -10.80 -3.58 6.91
C THR A 92 -12.18 -3.41 6.27
N VAL A 93 -13.04 -2.65 6.92
CA VAL A 93 -14.27 -2.11 6.35
C VAL A 93 -14.15 -0.60 6.16
N ALA A 94 -14.91 -0.01 5.23
CA ALA A 94 -15.07 1.45 5.17
C ALA A 94 -15.92 1.91 6.37
N PRO A 95 -15.38 2.74 7.28
CA PRO A 95 -16.12 3.20 8.46
C PRO A 95 -17.22 4.21 8.13
N GLU A 96 -17.10 4.95 7.02
CA GLU A 96 -18.05 5.99 6.63
C GLU A 96 -18.08 6.17 5.11
N GLY A 97 -18.94 7.09 4.67
CA GLY A 97 -19.04 7.48 3.27
C GLY A 97 -19.91 6.56 2.42
N PRO A 98 -19.83 6.69 1.08
CA PRO A 98 -20.75 6.04 0.15
C PRO A 98 -20.65 4.51 0.10
N ASP A 99 -19.58 3.95 0.67
CA ASP A 99 -19.31 2.53 0.67
C ASP A 99 -19.26 1.94 2.10
N GLU A 100 -19.92 2.59 3.06
CA GLU A 100 -19.94 2.22 4.47
C GLU A 100 -20.19 0.70 4.68
N ASN A 101 -19.44 0.09 5.60
CA ASN A 101 -19.47 -1.33 5.96
C ASN A 101 -19.05 -2.30 4.85
N GLN A 102 -18.61 -1.84 3.68
CA GLN A 102 -18.03 -2.72 2.65
C GLN A 102 -16.61 -3.14 3.02
N ASN A 103 -16.24 -4.38 2.71
CA ASN A 103 -14.89 -4.90 2.94
C ASN A 103 -13.88 -4.34 1.91
N LEU A 104 -12.70 -3.98 2.41
CA LEU A 104 -11.54 -3.60 1.61
C LEU A 104 -10.30 -4.37 2.07
N GLY A 105 -9.57 -4.92 1.11
CA GLY A 105 -8.29 -5.60 1.32
C GLY A 105 -7.14 -4.82 0.70
N PHE A 106 -6.21 -4.31 1.50
CA PHE A 106 -5.01 -3.61 1.03
C PHE A 106 -3.82 -4.56 1.03
N THR A 107 -3.13 -4.68 -0.10
CA THR A 107 -1.91 -5.48 -0.22
C THR A 107 -0.73 -4.58 -0.58
N VAL A 108 0.15 -4.35 0.38
CA VAL A 108 1.38 -3.58 0.23
C VAL A 108 2.53 -4.56 -0.05
N THR A 109 3.25 -4.34 -1.14
CA THR A 109 4.34 -5.22 -1.58
C THR A 109 5.68 -4.50 -1.53
N ARG A 110 6.71 -5.20 -1.08
CA ARG A 110 8.09 -4.71 -1.10
C ARG A 110 8.68 -4.71 -2.51
N ALA A 111 9.55 -3.74 -2.80
CA ALA A 111 10.39 -3.72 -3.98
C ALA A 111 11.33 -4.91 -4.02
N ARG A 112 11.48 -5.49 -5.22
CA ARG A 112 12.43 -6.59 -5.40
C ARG A 112 13.85 -6.03 -5.28
N PRO A 113 14.75 -6.71 -4.56
CA PRO A 113 16.15 -6.34 -4.58
C PRO A 113 16.67 -6.42 -6.02
N ARG A 114 17.52 -5.48 -6.41
CA ARG A 114 18.20 -5.54 -7.72
C ARG A 114 18.94 -6.88 -7.79
N ARG A 115 18.63 -7.70 -8.79
CA ARG A 115 19.44 -8.88 -9.09
C ARG A 115 20.84 -8.39 -9.44
N SER A 116 21.81 -8.65 -8.59
CA SER A 116 23.22 -8.55 -8.96
C SER A 116 23.45 -9.57 -10.08
N VAL A 117 23.71 -9.09 -11.29
CA VAL A 117 24.31 -9.93 -12.32
C VAL A 117 25.71 -10.26 -11.79
N ARG A 118 25.95 -11.53 -11.49
CA ARG A 118 27.29 -12.05 -11.20
C ARG A 118 28.05 -12.21 -12.50
#